data_AF-A0A933JXR1-F1
#
_entry.id   AF-A0A933JXR1-F1
#
_cell.length_a   1.000
_cell.length_b   1.000
_cell.length_c   1.000
_cell.angle_alpha   90.00
_cell.angle_beta   90.00
_cell.angle_gamma   90.00
#
_symmetry.space_group_name_H-M   'P 1'
#
loop_
_entity.id
_entity.type
_entity.pdbx_description
1 polymer ?
#
loop_
_entity_poly.entity_id
_entity_poly.type
_entity_poly.pdbx_seq_one_letter_code
_entity_poly.pdbx_strand_id
1 'polypeptide(L)' 'MEERKSAPDGALHTFEKLRSDFPDYVPAYFQHATLLIEREQPEHARLIIGEGIEAARRAGDAHALAEISGLLDSIR' A
#
# COMPACT_ATOMS: atom_id res chain seq x y z
N MET A 1 -30.39 7.17 -6.76
CA MET A 1 -29.10 6.64 -7.27
C MET A 1 -28.22 7.83 -7.61
N GLU A 2 -26.92 7.66 -7.46
CA GLU A 2 -25.87 8.63 -7.82
C GLU A 2 -25.32 9.51 -6.66
N GLU A 3 -24.77 8.86 -5.63
CA GLU A 3 -23.65 9.46 -4.92
C GLU A 3 -22.37 9.14 -5.71
N ARG A 4 -21.96 10.06 -6.58
CA ARG A 4 -20.57 10.14 -7.04
C ARG A 4 -19.73 10.57 -5.83
N LYS A 5 -19.44 9.63 -4.91
CA LYS A 5 -18.48 9.87 -3.83
C LYS A 5 -17.09 9.94 -4.45
N SER A 6 -16.65 11.19 -4.58
CA SER A 6 -15.33 11.66 -4.95
C SER A 6 -14.24 10.58 -4.98
N ALA A 7 -13.68 10.33 -6.18
CA ALA A 7 -12.27 9.96 -6.32
C ALA A 7 -11.48 10.98 -5.48
N PRO A 8 -10.83 10.62 -4.36
CA PRO A 8 -9.73 9.66 -4.20
C PRO A 8 -9.85 8.70 -2.99
N ASP A 9 -10.84 8.89 -2.11
CA ASP A 9 -11.04 8.07 -0.89
C ASP A 9 -11.47 6.63 -1.24
N GLY A 10 -12.12 6.44 -2.39
CA GLY A 10 -12.48 5.11 -2.89
C GLY A 10 -11.27 4.23 -3.20
N ALA A 11 -10.12 4.82 -3.57
CA ALA A 11 -8.91 4.05 -3.85
C ALA A 11 -8.31 3.46 -2.58
N LEU A 12 -8.24 4.24 -1.49
CA LEU A 12 -7.77 3.77 -0.18
C LEU A 12 -8.64 2.62 0.33
N HIS A 13 -9.97 2.78 0.28
CA HIS A 13 -10.90 1.72 0.67
C HIS A 13 -10.75 0.46 -0.19
N THR A 14 -10.49 0.61 -1.48
CA THR A 14 -10.24 -0.53 -2.39
C THR A 14 -8.97 -1.27 -1.99
N PHE A 15 -7.89 -0.56 -1.67
CA PHE A 15 -6.64 -1.18 -1.22
C PHE A 15 -6.77 -1.84 0.16
N GLU A 16 -7.55 -1.27 1.07
CA GLU A 16 -7.89 -1.93 2.34
C GLU A 16 -8.60 -3.26 2.11
N LYS A 17 -9.65 -3.25 1.29
CA LYS A 17 -10.39 -4.48 0.97
C LYS A 17 -9.49 -5.50 0.26
N LEU A 18 -8.67 -5.05 -0.68
CA LEU A 18 -7.78 -5.92 -1.44
C LEU A 18 -6.73 -6.59 -0.54
N ARG A 19 -6.14 -5.86 0.40
CA ARG A 19 -5.19 -6.43 1.38
C ARG A 19 -5.88 -7.36 2.39
N SER A 20 -7.13 -7.08 2.74
CA SER A 20 -7.92 -7.97 3.60
C SER A 20 -8.27 -9.29 2.90
N ASP A 21 -8.71 -9.22 1.65
CA ASP A 21 -9.13 -10.38 0.87
C ASP A 21 -7.92 -11.18 0.34
N PHE A 22 -6.81 -10.51 0.04
CA PHE A 22 -5.60 -11.08 -0.56
C PHE A 22 -4.33 -10.54 0.14
N PRO A 23 -4.01 -11.02 1.36
CA PRO A 23 -2.92 -10.49 2.17
C PRO A 23 -1.52 -10.73 1.58
N ASP A 24 -1.38 -11.64 0.62
CA ASP A 24 -0.11 -11.91 -0.07
C ASP A 24 -0.04 -11.24 -1.45
N TYR A 25 -1.03 -10.42 -1.82
CA TYR A 25 -0.99 -9.62 -3.03
C TYR A 25 -0.12 -8.37 -2.84
N VAL A 26 1.19 -8.59 -2.88
CA VAL A 26 2.24 -7.59 -2.61
C VAL A 26 2.08 -6.27 -3.38
N PRO A 27 1.69 -6.25 -4.68
CA PRO A 27 1.51 -5.00 -5.42
C PRO A 27 0.50 -4.02 -4.79
N ALA A 28 -0.51 -4.53 -4.07
CA ALA A 28 -1.48 -3.67 -3.37
C ALA A 28 -0.83 -2.82 -2.29
N TYR A 29 0.17 -3.35 -1.58
CA TYR A 29 0.86 -2.63 -0.52
C TYR A 29 1.74 -1.51 -1.09
N PHE A 30 2.46 -1.79 -2.19
CA PHE A 30 3.27 -0.79 -2.86
C PHE A 30 2.41 0.39 -3.34
N GLN A 31 1.35 0.11 -4.10
CA GLN A 31 0.49 1.16 -4.65
C GLN A 31 -0.24 1.95 -3.56
N HIS A 32 -0.70 1.27 -2.50
CA HIS A 32 -1.35 1.94 -1.39
C HIS A 32 -0.39 2.85 -0.62
N ALA A 33 0.83 2.39 -0.35
CA ALA A 33 1.87 3.20 0.27
C ALA A 33 2.21 4.43 -0.59
N THR A 34 2.47 4.25 -1.88
CA THR A 34 2.77 5.37 -2.81
C THR A 34 1.64 6.40 -2.81
N LEU A 35 0.38 5.97 -2.86
CA LEU A 35 -0.77 6.87 -2.80
C LEU A 35 -0.78 7.67 -1.49
N LEU A 36 -0.50 7.05 -0.34
CA LEU A 36 -0.44 7.76 0.95
C LEU A 36 0.71 8.78 1.00
N ILE A 37 1.84 8.48 0.37
CA ILE A 37 2.99 9.41 0.24
C ILE A 37 2.58 10.62 -0.61
N GLU A 38 1.98 10.39 -1.77
CA GLU A 38 1.48 11.45 -2.66
C GLU A 38 0.42 12.33 -2.00
N ARG A 39 -0.27 11.81 -0.98
CA ARG A 39 -1.28 12.52 -0.19
C ARG A 39 -0.72 13.20 1.06
N GLU A 40 0.60 13.26 1.20
CA GLU A 40 1.29 13.85 2.34
C GLU A 40 0.90 13.19 3.67
N GLN A 41 0.65 11.86 3.65
CA GLN A 41 0.33 11.03 4.81
C GLN A 41 1.44 10.00 5.10
N PRO A 42 2.69 10.44 5.39
CA PRO A 42 3.84 9.55 5.52
C PRO A 42 3.72 8.57 6.71
N GLU A 43 3.03 8.97 7.79
CA GLU A 43 2.80 8.10 8.96
C GLU A 43 1.96 6.88 8.59
N HIS A 44 0.88 7.07 7.83
CA HIS A 44 0.06 5.96 7.33
C HIS A 44 0.83 5.13 6.29
N ALA A 45 1.57 5.78 5.39
CA ALA A 45 2.40 5.09 4.41
C ALA A 45 3.39 4.14 5.10
N ARG A 46 4.04 4.56 6.19
CA ARG A 46 4.98 3.75 6.96
C ARG A 46 4.36 2.46 7.50
N LEU A 47 3.10 2.50 7.93
CA LEU A 47 2.37 1.30 8.35
C LEU A 47 2.16 0.33 7.19
N ILE A 48 1.67 0.84 6.04
CA ILE A 48 1.42 0.02 4.85
C ILE A 48 2.71 -0.58 4.28
N ILE A 49 3.81 0.17 4.30
CA ILE A 49 5.14 -0.28 3.88
C ILE A 49 5.60 -1.46 4.76
N GLY A 50 5.43 -1.35 6.09
CA GLY A 50 5.78 -2.43 7.01
C GLY A 50 5.00 -3.71 6.73
N GLU A 51 3.68 -3.61 6.53
CA GLU A 51 2.86 -4.77 6.17
C GLU A 51 3.25 -5.35 4.79
N GLY A 52 3.59 -4.49 3.83
CA GLY A 52 4.03 -4.89 2.49
C GLY A 52 5.35 -5.65 2.51
N ILE A 53 6.29 -5.27 3.37
CA ILE A 53 7.55 -5.99 3.60
C ILE A 53 7.25 -7.41 4.10
N GLU A 54 6.36 -7.55 5.07
CA GLU A 54 5.97 -8.86 5.60
C GLU A 54 5.22 -9.70 4.55
N ALA A 55 4.34 -9.09 3.75
CA ALA A 55 3.67 -9.75 2.63
C ALA A 55 4.67 -10.25 1.56
N ALA A 56 5.63 -9.41 1.16
CA ALA A 56 6.67 -9.78 0.22
C ALA A 56 7.55 -10.93 0.74
N ARG A 57 7.89 -10.91 2.04
CA ARG A 57 8.61 -12.00 2.70
C ARG A 57 7.83 -13.32 2.68
N ARG A 58 6.53 -13.29 3.00
CA ARG A 58 5.67 -14.48 2.95
C ARG A 58 5.52 -15.03 1.53
N ALA A 59 5.38 -14.16 0.54
CA ALA A 59 5.27 -14.52 -0.87
C ALA A 59 6.61 -14.98 -1.49
N GLY A 60 7.75 -14.74 -0.81
CA GLY A 60 9.08 -15.02 -1.35
C GLY A 60 9.49 -14.08 -2.50
N ASP A 61 8.86 -12.91 -2.61
CA ASP A 61 9.10 -11.95 -3.68
C ASP A 61 10.21 -10.96 -3.29
N ALA A 62 11.46 -11.34 -3.59
CA ALA A 62 12.63 -10.52 -3.29
C ALA A 62 12.64 -9.19 -4.07
N HIS A 63 12.04 -9.15 -5.26
CA HIS A 63 11.97 -7.92 -6.04
C HIS A 63 11.01 -6.93 -5.39
N ALA A 64 9.79 -7.37 -5.08
CA ALA A 64 8.81 -6.52 -4.43
C ALA A 64 9.25 -6.09 -3.02
N LEU A 65 9.98 -6.96 -2.29
CA LEU A 65 10.59 -6.60 -1.01
C LEU A 65 11.56 -5.43 -1.15
N ALA A 66 12.40 -5.42 -2.19
CA ALA A 66 13.34 -4.33 -2.44
C ALA A 66 12.60 -3.02 -2.80
N GLU A 67 11.61 -3.09 -3.68
CA GLU A 67 10.81 -1.93 -4.10
C GLU A 67 10.07 -1.29 -2.91
N ILE A 68 9.39 -2.10 -2.09
CA ILE A 68 8.66 -1.60 -0.91
C ILE A 68 9.62 -1.06 0.16
N SER A 69 10.77 -1.70 0.37
CA SER A 69 11.78 -1.18 1.29
C SER A 69 12.34 0.17 0.81
N GLY A 70 12.49 0.36 -0.50
CA GLY A 70 12.88 1.64 -1.09
C GLY A 70 11.89 2.78 -0.82
N LEU A 71 10.59 2.48 -0.69
CA LEU A 71 9.59 3.48 -0.27
C LEU A 71 9.83 3.94 1.18
N LEU A 72 10.34 3.09 2.06
CA LEU A 72 10.64 3.49 3.44
C LEU A 72 11.74 4.54 3.49
N ASP A 73 12.75 4.41 2.63
CA ASP A 73 13.87 5.34 2.54
C ASP A 73 13.45 6.68 1.94
N SER A 74 12.41 6.73 1.08
CA SER A 74 11.92 7.97 0.48
C SER A 74 11.09 8.85 1.43
N ILE A 75 10.58 8.29 2.53
CA ILE A 75 9.76 8.99 3.54
C ILE A 75 10.46 9.16 4.88
N ARG A 76 11.78 8.98 4.90
CA ARG A 76 12.60 8.98 6.11
C ARG A 76 13.08 10.37 6.51
#